data_AF-A0A811L6H6-F1
#
_entry.id   AF-A0A811L6H6-F1
#
_cell.length_a   1.000
_cell.length_b   1.000
_cell.length_c   1.000
_cell.angle_alpha   90.00
_cell.angle_beta   90.00
_cell.angle_gamma   90.00
#
_symmetry.space_group_name_H-M   'P 1'
#
loop_
_entity.id
_entity.type
_entity.pdbx_description
1 polymer ?
#
loop_
_entity_poly.entity_id
_entity_poly.type
_entity_poly.pdbx_seq_one_letter_code
_entity_poly.pdbx_strand_id
1 'polypeptide(L)'
;MNVTGFLWTLYPLIGILGFFEFISGFLYLFFCLPFFAFFLPIISGVISCITSVYALTIQYSNKCELMMQFLSGLASFLVFLTTLTETICFRNLQDNGSNFCAGILNRTLGSQLACKDAMYDLQHNMLNKLGFDQARTFEIGLTTFLSIVSFVHFGASCVLTTFSAFETRFRLSPPHWQVVFGLATLLISYAYHSYCCIFFFAYFPTIVACFCLAQAAVPWHFREKSVQRQIFSIVGAALSTALVAVTTLGIFCWLSGSDSVDPDSPGMNRFCNVPPRIYYVCHKSLKFSKPYVWWKPEQIAQETGIVQIVTYTLLTLTGCIHFGLFMHDAFGSP
;
A
#
# COMPACT_ATOMS: atom_id res chain seq x y z
N MET A 1 -32.28 -17.78 6.43
CA MET A 1 -30.91 -17.82 6.97
C MET A 1 -30.89 -16.88 8.16
N ASN A 2 -30.57 -17.37 9.36
CA ASN A 2 -30.48 -16.52 10.55
C ASN A 2 -29.34 -15.54 10.34
N VAL A 3 -29.66 -14.28 10.05
CA VAL A 3 -28.69 -13.19 10.09
C VAL A 3 -28.23 -13.11 11.55
N THR A 4 -27.00 -13.55 11.79
CA THR A 4 -26.44 -13.63 13.15
C THR A 4 -26.39 -12.22 13.72
N GLY A 5 -26.88 -12.03 14.95
CA GLY A 5 -26.93 -10.71 15.61
C GLY A 5 -25.57 -10.00 15.65
N PHE A 6 -24.47 -10.76 15.57
CA PHE A 6 -23.10 -10.25 15.43
C PHE A 6 -22.90 -9.36 14.19
N LEU A 7 -23.51 -9.71 13.05
CA LEU A 7 -23.37 -8.91 11.83
C LEU A 7 -24.09 -7.57 11.95
N TRP A 8 -25.27 -7.57 12.58
CA TRP A 8 -26.03 -6.35 12.87
C TRP A 8 -25.30 -5.40 13.82
N THR A 9 -24.40 -5.91 14.68
CA THR A 9 -23.57 -5.06 15.55
C THR A 9 -22.37 -4.44 14.83
N LEU A 10 -21.90 -5.03 13.73
CA LEU A 10 -20.75 -4.54 12.96
C LEU A 10 -21.09 -3.27 12.17
N TYR A 11 -22.31 -3.14 11.66
CA TYR A 11 -22.74 -1.93 10.93
C TYR A 11 -22.70 -0.63 11.74
N PRO A 12 -23.31 -0.55 12.95
CA PRO A 12 -23.20 0.64 13.79
C PRO A 12 -21.78 0.81 14.35
N LEU A 13 -21.04 -0.29 14.59
CA LEU A 13 -19.64 -0.20 15.00
C LEU A 13 -18.78 0.52 13.96
N ILE A 14 -18.93 0.19 12.67
CA ILE A 14 -18.22 0.89 11.58
C ILE A 14 -18.59 2.38 11.58
N GLY A 15 -19.86 2.73 11.75
CA GLY A 15 -20.27 4.14 11.83
C GLY A 15 -19.61 4.88 12.99
N ILE A 16 -19.51 4.25 14.17
CA ILE A 16 -18.83 4.82 15.35
C ILE A 16 -17.32 4.97 15.09
N LEU A 17 -16.67 3.94 14.52
CA LEU A 17 -15.25 3.99 14.19
C LEU A 17 -14.97 5.07 13.13
N GLY A 18 -15.81 5.15 12.10
CA GLY A 18 -15.74 6.20 11.06
C GLY A 18 -15.93 7.60 11.64
N PHE A 19 -16.81 7.78 12.63
CA PHE A 19 -16.96 9.05 13.33
C PHE A 19 -15.70 9.42 14.13
N PHE A 20 -15.08 8.47 14.81
CA PHE A 20 -13.80 8.69 15.48
C PHE A 20 -12.69 9.02 14.49
N GLU A 21 -12.58 8.30 13.37
CA GLU A 21 -11.62 8.62 12.30
C GLU A 21 -11.83 10.03 11.74
N PHE A 22 -13.09 10.45 11.58
CA PHE A 22 -13.43 11.77 11.08
C PHE A 22 -13.01 12.89 12.05
N ILE A 23 -13.36 12.76 13.34
CA ILE A 23 -12.96 13.75 14.37
C ILE A 23 -11.44 13.78 14.53
N SER A 24 -10.83 12.60 14.69
CA SER A 24 -9.37 12.50 14.79
C SER A 24 -8.69 12.97 13.51
N GLY A 25 -9.35 12.88 12.35
CA GLY A 25 -8.90 13.44 11.09
C GLY A 25 -8.84 14.97 11.09
N PHE A 26 -9.79 15.67 11.71
CA PHE A 26 -9.68 17.11 11.91
C PHE A 26 -8.55 17.48 12.85
N LEU A 27 -8.38 16.76 13.95
CA LEU A 27 -7.22 16.95 14.83
C LEU A 27 -5.92 16.70 14.07
N TYR A 28 -5.91 15.68 13.21
CA TYR A 28 -4.76 15.31 12.41
C TYR A 28 -4.33 16.40 11.42
N LEU A 29 -5.31 17.04 10.76
CA LEU A 29 -5.07 18.24 9.95
C LEU A 29 -4.61 19.42 10.81
N PHE A 30 -5.30 19.65 11.93
CA PHE A 30 -5.07 20.79 12.80
C PHE A 30 -3.65 20.80 13.36
N PHE A 31 -3.09 19.62 13.69
CA PHE A 31 -1.71 19.46 14.17
C PHE A 31 -0.68 19.25 13.03
N CYS A 32 -1.09 19.33 11.76
CA CYS A 32 -0.20 19.30 10.60
C CYS A 32 0.72 18.06 10.56
N LEU A 33 0.15 16.86 10.76
CA LEU A 33 0.90 15.60 10.73
C LEU A 33 1.42 15.25 9.32
N PRO A 34 2.46 14.41 9.15
CA PRO A 34 3.20 14.25 7.88
C PRO A 34 2.32 14.02 6.65
N PHE A 35 1.32 13.15 6.74
CA PHE A 35 0.42 12.84 5.62
C PHE A 35 -0.88 13.66 5.60
N PHE A 36 -0.96 14.79 6.31
CA PHE A 36 -2.17 15.63 6.40
C PHE A 36 -2.75 16.07 5.04
N ALA A 37 -1.87 16.35 4.07
CA ALA A 37 -2.27 16.83 2.75
C ALA A 37 -3.15 15.84 1.96
N PHE A 38 -3.15 14.56 2.32
CA PHE A 38 -3.97 13.54 1.65
C PHE A 38 -5.38 13.42 2.22
N PHE A 39 -5.69 14.08 3.34
CA PHE A 39 -7.02 14.05 3.98
C PHE A 39 -7.56 12.64 4.25
N LEU A 40 -6.68 11.62 4.30
CA LEU A 40 -7.08 10.21 4.34
C LEU A 40 -8.01 9.85 5.51
N PRO A 41 -7.74 10.27 6.77
CA PRO A 41 -8.63 9.91 7.88
C PRO A 41 -10.03 10.51 7.74
N ILE A 42 -10.13 11.72 7.16
CA ILE A 42 -11.42 12.39 6.92
C ILE A 42 -12.20 11.67 5.83
N ILE A 43 -11.54 11.35 4.71
CA ILE A 43 -12.17 10.63 3.60
C ILE A 43 -12.65 9.25 4.07
N SER A 44 -11.80 8.51 4.80
CA SER A 44 -12.15 7.21 5.40
C SER A 44 -13.37 7.33 6.33
N GLY A 45 -13.35 8.31 7.24
CA GLY A 45 -14.45 8.54 8.18
C GLY A 45 -15.78 8.87 7.48
N VAL A 46 -15.76 9.72 6.45
CA VAL A 46 -16.96 10.07 5.67
C VAL A 46 -17.51 8.86 4.91
N ILE A 47 -16.65 8.11 4.20
CA ILE A 47 -17.07 6.91 3.46
C ILE A 47 -17.66 5.88 4.43
N SER A 48 -17.04 5.69 5.58
CA SER A 48 -17.49 4.76 6.62
C SER A 48 -18.84 5.15 7.21
N CYS A 49 -19.05 6.44 7.52
CA CYS A 49 -20.35 6.94 7.98
C CYS A 49 -21.46 6.74 6.95
N ILE A 50 -21.19 7.06 5.67
CA ILE A 50 -22.14 6.84 4.58
C ILE A 50 -22.46 5.35 4.44
N THR A 51 -21.44 4.50 4.47
CA THR A 51 -21.57 3.04 4.36
C THR A 51 -22.41 2.47 5.51
N SER A 52 -22.17 2.93 6.74
CA SER A 52 -22.92 2.51 7.92
C SER A 52 -24.38 2.94 7.85
N VAL A 53 -24.66 4.20 7.54
CA VAL A 53 -26.04 4.70 7.39
C VAL A 53 -26.77 3.95 6.27
N TYR A 54 -26.11 3.77 5.13
CA TYR A 54 -26.67 3.04 4.00
C TYR A 54 -27.03 1.60 4.41
N ALA A 55 -26.11 0.89 5.05
CA ALA A 55 -26.34 -0.49 5.48
C ALA A 55 -27.49 -0.60 6.50
N LEU A 56 -27.62 0.36 7.43
CA LEU A 56 -28.71 0.38 8.41
C LEU A 56 -30.09 0.64 7.78
N THR A 57 -30.14 1.33 6.64
CA THR A 57 -31.40 1.63 5.95
C THR A 57 -31.94 0.49 5.09
N ILE A 58 -31.12 -0.52 4.78
CA ILE A 58 -31.47 -1.56 3.82
C ILE A 58 -31.68 -2.88 4.55
N GLN A 59 -32.72 -3.61 4.17
CA GLN A 59 -33.10 -4.86 4.83
C GLN A 59 -32.35 -6.10 4.29
N TYR A 60 -31.65 -5.99 3.18
CA TYR A 60 -30.97 -7.10 2.50
C TYR A 60 -29.67 -6.63 1.83
N SER A 61 -28.68 -7.52 1.74
CA SER A 61 -27.41 -7.15 1.12
C SER A 61 -27.52 -6.97 -0.39
N ASN A 62 -26.89 -5.92 -0.90
CA ASN A 62 -26.88 -5.60 -2.32
C ASN A 62 -25.46 -5.31 -2.83
N LYS A 63 -25.27 -5.27 -4.16
CA LYS A 63 -23.95 -5.04 -4.77
C LYS A 63 -23.37 -3.66 -4.44
N CYS A 64 -24.22 -2.67 -4.14
CA CYS A 64 -23.78 -1.32 -3.79
C CYS A 64 -23.18 -1.31 -2.37
N GLU A 65 -23.83 -1.99 -1.43
CA GLU A 65 -23.34 -2.20 -0.07
C GLU A 65 -21.99 -2.92 -0.08
N LEU A 66 -21.87 -4.00 -0.87
CA LEU A 66 -20.60 -4.71 -1.06
C LEU A 66 -19.47 -3.77 -1.52
N MET A 67 -19.75 -2.94 -2.53
CA MET A 67 -18.77 -1.98 -3.05
C MET A 67 -18.41 -0.93 -2.00
N MET A 68 -19.38 -0.41 -1.25
CA MET A 68 -19.13 0.60 -0.23
C MET A 68 -18.34 0.05 0.96
N GLN A 69 -18.64 -1.18 1.41
CA GLN A 69 -17.85 -1.87 2.43
C GLN A 69 -16.42 -2.13 1.96
N PHE A 70 -16.25 -2.54 0.70
CA PHE A 70 -14.93 -2.72 0.12
C PHE A 70 -14.14 -1.41 0.05
N LEU A 71 -14.77 -0.31 -0.38
CA LEU A 71 -14.13 1.01 -0.43
C LEU A 71 -13.80 1.54 0.98
N SER A 72 -14.68 1.35 1.95
CA SER A 72 -14.44 1.69 3.36
C SER A 72 -13.27 0.87 3.94
N GLY A 73 -13.23 -0.43 3.64
CA GLY A 73 -12.11 -1.31 3.99
C GLY A 73 -10.80 -0.85 3.36
N LEU A 74 -10.80 -0.50 2.08
CA LEU A 74 -9.61 -0.01 1.40
C LEU A 74 -9.10 1.32 1.99
N ALA A 75 -10.00 2.27 2.25
CA ALA A 75 -9.65 3.55 2.85
C ALA A 75 -9.08 3.38 4.27
N SER A 76 -9.73 2.57 5.11
CA SER A 76 -9.26 2.27 6.47
C SER A 76 -7.89 1.58 6.48
N PHE A 77 -7.63 0.68 5.53
CA PHE A 77 -6.32 0.05 5.37
C PHE A 77 -5.21 1.07 5.04
N LEU A 78 -5.49 2.03 4.15
CA LEU A 78 -4.54 3.09 3.81
C LEU A 78 -4.28 4.02 5.00
N VAL A 79 -5.32 4.37 5.77
CA VAL A 79 -5.18 5.13 7.02
C VAL A 79 -4.34 4.36 8.03
N PHE A 80 -4.58 3.05 8.18
CA PHE A 80 -3.80 2.20 9.07
C PHE A 80 -2.31 2.20 8.70
N LEU A 81 -1.98 1.96 7.43
CA LEU A 81 -0.58 1.92 6.99
C LEU A 81 0.14 3.26 7.20
N THR A 82 -0.52 4.37 6.85
CA THR A 82 0.08 5.71 6.99
C THR A 82 0.28 6.07 8.46
N THR A 83 -0.73 5.89 9.31
CA THR A 83 -0.67 6.23 10.74
C THR A 83 0.22 5.29 11.54
N LEU A 84 0.31 4.00 11.17
CA LEU A 84 1.26 3.07 11.75
C LEU A 84 2.70 3.49 11.42
N THR A 85 2.96 3.84 10.16
CA THR A 85 4.28 4.31 9.72
C THR A 85 4.67 5.57 10.49
N GLU A 86 3.78 6.53 10.61
CA GLU A 86 4.03 7.75 11.40
C GLU A 86 4.28 7.47 12.87
N THR A 87 3.50 6.56 13.48
CA THR A 87 3.69 6.20 14.90
C THR A 87 5.05 5.57 15.14
N ILE A 88 5.47 4.64 14.28
CA ILE A 88 6.80 4.02 14.36
C ILE A 88 7.87 5.09 14.17
N CYS A 89 7.68 6.00 13.21
CA CYS A 89 8.64 7.03 12.91
C CYS A 89 8.79 8.09 13.99
N PHE A 90 7.70 8.55 14.59
CA PHE A 90 7.77 9.52 15.67
C PHE A 90 8.45 8.98 16.92
N ARG A 91 8.27 7.68 17.22
CA ARG A 91 8.95 6.99 18.32
C ARG A 91 10.45 6.80 18.04
N ASN A 92 10.82 6.41 16.81
CA ASN A 92 12.21 6.13 16.44
C ASN A 92 13.07 7.37 16.19
N LEU A 93 12.47 8.55 15.94
CA LEU A 93 13.18 9.82 15.79
C LEU A 93 13.83 10.33 17.10
N GLN A 94 13.68 9.61 18.20
CA GLN A 94 14.35 9.92 19.47
C GLN A 94 15.79 9.40 19.51
N ASP A 95 16.11 8.37 18.72
CA ASP A 95 17.46 7.90 18.48
C ASP A 95 18.00 8.59 17.21
N ASN A 96 19.10 9.35 17.33
CA ASN A 96 19.75 10.17 16.29
C ASN A 96 20.33 9.36 15.09
N GLY A 97 19.57 8.43 14.53
CA GLY A 97 19.94 7.59 13.40
C GLY A 97 19.42 8.13 12.07
N SER A 98 20.23 7.93 11.03
CA SER A 98 19.94 8.14 9.62
C SER A 98 18.86 7.20 9.06
N ASN A 99 17.68 7.15 9.67
CA ASN A 99 16.69 6.09 9.43
C ASN A 99 15.66 6.46 8.33
N PHE A 100 14.98 5.44 7.78
CA PHE A 100 13.84 5.57 6.85
C PHE A 100 12.83 6.65 7.25
N CYS A 101 12.58 6.78 8.54
CA CYS A 101 11.68 7.76 9.13
C CYS A 101 12.12 9.22 8.97
N ALA A 102 13.43 9.49 9.00
CA ALA A 102 13.96 10.81 8.68
C ALA A 102 13.65 11.16 7.22
N GLY A 103 13.62 10.15 6.34
CA GLY A 103 13.32 10.34 4.94
C GLY A 103 11.86 10.71 4.66
N ILE A 104 10.93 10.02 5.31
CA ILE A 104 9.50 10.38 5.26
C ILE A 104 9.30 11.80 5.77
N LEU A 105 9.87 12.13 6.94
CA LEU A 105 9.73 13.44 7.55
C LEU A 105 10.31 14.54 6.65
N ASN A 106 11.46 14.33 6.03
CA ASN A 106 12.07 15.31 5.13
C ASN A 106 11.20 15.63 3.90
N ARG A 107 10.42 14.67 3.41
CA ARG A 107 9.51 14.88 2.27
C ARG A 107 8.29 15.73 2.65
N THR A 108 7.83 15.60 3.88
CA THR A 108 6.65 16.31 4.38
C THR A 108 7.01 17.60 5.12
N LEU A 109 8.28 17.79 5.49
CA LEU A 109 8.75 18.90 6.32
C LEU A 109 8.30 20.27 5.79
N GLY A 110 8.42 20.50 4.48
CA GLY A 110 8.08 21.79 3.88
C GLY A 110 6.60 22.17 4.06
N SER A 111 5.69 21.22 3.81
CA SER A 111 4.25 21.46 4.00
C SER A 111 3.87 21.50 5.47
N GLN A 112 4.53 20.68 6.30
CA GLN A 112 4.29 20.67 7.74
C GLN A 112 4.71 21.97 8.41
N LEU A 113 5.90 22.50 8.11
CA LEU A 113 6.38 23.76 8.68
C LEU A 113 5.46 24.92 8.30
N ALA A 114 5.09 25.04 7.03
CA ALA A 114 4.17 26.08 6.58
C ALA A 114 2.80 26.01 7.31
N CYS A 115 2.28 24.80 7.54
CA CYS A 115 1.04 24.60 8.27
C CYS A 115 1.19 24.89 9.77
N LYS A 116 2.29 24.44 10.40
CA LYS A 116 2.58 24.68 11.82
C LYS A 116 2.79 26.16 12.10
N ASP A 117 3.49 26.88 11.23
CA ASP A 117 3.68 28.33 11.37
C ASP A 117 2.35 29.09 11.32
N ALA A 118 1.41 28.67 10.47
CA ALA A 118 0.09 29.29 10.38
C ALA A 118 -0.81 28.99 11.59
N MET A 119 -0.65 27.84 12.23
CA MET A 119 -1.53 27.35 13.31
C MET A 119 -0.89 27.40 14.71
N TYR A 120 0.34 27.89 14.82
CA TYR A 120 1.18 27.77 16.00
C TYR A 120 0.51 28.27 17.29
N ASP A 121 -0.01 29.50 17.28
CA ASP A 121 -0.62 30.11 18.45
C ASP A 121 -1.85 29.34 18.93
N LEU A 122 -2.65 28.84 17.99
CA LEU A 122 -3.88 28.10 18.29
C LEU A 122 -3.55 26.70 18.82
N GLN A 123 -2.57 26.01 18.21
CA GLN A 123 -2.07 24.72 18.67
C GLN A 123 -1.49 24.82 20.09
N HIS A 124 -0.64 25.82 20.34
CA HIS A 124 0.03 26.01 21.62
C HIS A 124 -0.98 26.30 22.74
N ASN A 125 -1.95 27.20 22.50
CA ASN A 125 -3.01 27.51 23.45
C ASN A 125 -3.89 26.28 23.78
N MET A 126 -4.21 25.45 22.78
CA MET A 126 -4.98 24.23 22.97
C MET A 126 -4.22 23.20 23.80
N LEU A 127 -2.94 22.95 23.48
CA LEU A 127 -2.09 21.99 24.19
C LEU A 127 -1.89 22.38 25.65
N ASN A 128 -1.62 23.66 25.92
CA ASN A 128 -1.48 24.17 27.28
C ASN A 128 -2.76 23.98 28.10
N LYS A 129 -3.94 24.21 27.50
CA LYS A 129 -5.23 23.98 28.18
C LYS A 129 -5.52 22.50 28.45
N LEU A 130 -5.03 21.61 27.58
CA LEU A 130 -5.18 20.16 27.75
C LEU A 130 -4.13 19.54 28.68
N GLY A 131 -3.17 20.33 29.17
CA GLY A 131 -2.11 19.87 30.06
C GLY A 131 -1.01 19.07 29.37
N PHE A 132 -0.82 19.24 28.06
CA PHE A 132 0.29 18.61 27.34
C PHE A 132 1.48 19.56 27.27
N ASP A 133 2.56 19.22 27.96
CA ASP A 133 3.82 19.99 27.95
C ASP A 133 4.54 19.96 26.58
N GLN A 134 4.29 18.92 25.78
CA GLN A 134 4.90 18.74 24.46
C GLN A 134 3.86 18.32 23.41
N ALA A 135 3.77 19.09 22.32
CA ALA A 135 2.92 18.78 21.17
C ALA A 135 3.14 17.36 20.64
N ARG A 136 4.40 16.91 20.66
CA ARG A 136 4.81 15.59 20.16
C ARG A 136 4.15 14.43 20.89
N THR A 137 3.94 14.53 22.20
CA THR A 137 3.28 13.48 22.99
C THR A 137 1.82 13.31 22.54
N PHE A 138 1.14 14.43 22.28
CA PHE A 138 -0.20 14.42 21.73
C PHE A 138 -0.22 13.85 20.30
N GLU A 139 0.70 14.28 19.43
CA GLU A 139 0.82 13.78 18.05
C GLU A 139 1.00 12.25 18.02
N ILE A 140 1.89 11.69 18.84
CA ILE A 140 2.10 10.23 18.94
C ILE A 140 0.83 9.53 19.45
N GLY A 141 0.15 10.12 20.44
CA GLY A 141 -1.12 9.60 20.95
C GLY A 141 -2.20 9.55 19.87
N LEU A 142 -2.32 10.63 19.09
CA LEU A 142 -3.28 10.75 18.00
C LEU A 142 -3.01 9.73 16.88
N THR A 143 -1.76 9.59 16.41
CA THR A 143 -1.43 8.59 15.37
C THR A 143 -1.61 7.17 15.86
N THR A 144 -1.27 6.90 17.12
CA THR A 144 -1.47 5.57 17.72
C THR A 144 -2.96 5.24 17.81
N PHE A 145 -3.79 6.19 18.26
CA PHE A 145 -5.24 6.03 18.33
C PHE A 145 -5.84 5.79 16.94
N LEU A 146 -5.49 6.63 15.96
CA LEU A 146 -5.94 6.45 14.57
C LEU A 146 -5.51 5.10 13.99
N SER A 147 -4.29 4.64 14.27
CA SER A 147 -3.82 3.32 13.82
C SER A 147 -4.65 2.18 14.41
N ILE A 148 -4.99 2.24 15.70
CA ILE A 148 -5.83 1.22 16.34
C ILE A 148 -7.26 1.25 15.77
N VAL A 149 -7.87 2.44 15.67
CA VAL A 149 -9.24 2.60 15.16
C VAL A 149 -9.34 2.09 13.72
N SER A 150 -8.41 2.51 12.85
CA SER A 150 -8.38 2.09 11.45
C SER A 150 -8.09 0.60 11.27
N PHE A 151 -7.28 -0.01 12.14
CA PHE A 151 -7.08 -1.46 12.14
C PHE A 151 -8.37 -2.23 12.47
N VAL A 152 -9.09 -1.80 13.52
CA VAL A 152 -10.37 -2.42 13.90
C VAL A 152 -11.43 -2.19 12.82
N HIS A 153 -11.49 -0.99 12.25
CA HIS A 153 -12.39 -0.65 11.15
C HIS A 153 -12.11 -1.50 9.89
N PHE A 154 -10.83 -1.70 9.54
CA PHE A 154 -10.44 -2.59 8.46
C PHE A 154 -10.89 -4.04 8.73
N GLY A 155 -10.66 -4.55 9.95
CA GLY A 155 -11.11 -5.88 10.35
C GLY A 155 -12.63 -6.06 10.24
N ALA A 156 -13.40 -5.09 10.72
CA ALA A 156 -14.85 -5.08 10.62
C ALA A 156 -15.33 -5.05 9.16
N SER A 157 -14.72 -4.18 8.34
CA SER A 157 -15.03 -4.05 6.91
C SER A 157 -14.71 -5.34 6.14
N CYS A 158 -13.62 -6.03 6.45
CA CYS A 158 -13.26 -7.32 5.85
C CYS A 158 -14.30 -8.40 6.14
N VAL A 159 -14.77 -8.50 7.39
CA VAL A 159 -15.81 -9.47 7.77
C VAL A 159 -17.11 -9.18 7.03
N LEU A 160 -17.55 -7.92 7.01
CA LEU A 160 -18.79 -7.53 6.32
C LEU A 160 -18.68 -7.73 4.81
N THR A 161 -17.58 -7.31 4.18
CA THR A 161 -17.37 -7.46 2.73
C THR A 161 -17.42 -8.93 2.35
N THR A 162 -16.79 -9.79 3.15
CA THR A 162 -16.79 -11.24 2.93
C THR A 162 -18.20 -11.81 3.04
N PHE A 163 -18.95 -11.42 4.07
CA PHE A 163 -20.34 -11.84 4.26
C PHE A 163 -21.24 -11.37 3.11
N SER A 164 -21.16 -10.09 2.74
CA SER A 164 -21.93 -9.50 1.64
C SER A 164 -21.59 -10.18 0.31
N ALA A 165 -20.33 -10.53 0.08
CA ALA A 165 -19.91 -11.28 -1.12
C ALA A 165 -20.54 -12.68 -1.18
N PHE A 166 -20.61 -13.38 -0.04
CA PHE A 166 -21.27 -14.69 0.04
C PHE A 166 -22.78 -14.58 -0.19
N GLU A 167 -23.45 -13.62 0.44
CA GLU A 167 -24.90 -13.45 0.35
C GLU A 167 -25.35 -13.02 -1.06
N THR A 168 -24.63 -12.06 -1.66
CA THR A 168 -24.90 -11.58 -3.02
C THR A 168 -24.45 -12.57 -4.10
N ARG A 169 -23.82 -13.70 -3.71
CA ARG A 169 -23.18 -14.68 -4.59
C ARG A 169 -22.29 -14.00 -5.63
N PHE A 170 -21.55 -12.99 -5.21
CA PHE A 170 -20.74 -12.17 -6.10
C PHE A 170 -19.56 -13.01 -6.63
N ARG A 171 -19.70 -13.51 -7.86
CA ARG A 171 -18.63 -14.20 -8.57
C ARG A 171 -17.85 -13.19 -9.39
N LEU A 172 -16.73 -12.73 -8.85
CA LEU A 172 -15.70 -12.06 -9.65
C LEU A 172 -15.17 -13.05 -10.67
N SER A 173 -15.39 -12.78 -11.95
CA SER A 173 -14.81 -13.63 -12.98
C SER A 173 -13.27 -13.47 -12.98
N PRO A 174 -12.51 -14.54 -13.32
CA PRO A 174 -11.05 -14.49 -13.42
C PRO A 174 -10.46 -13.26 -14.16
N PRO A 175 -11.04 -12.76 -15.26
CA PRO A 175 -10.50 -11.56 -15.92
C PRO A 175 -10.58 -10.30 -15.07
N HIS A 176 -11.56 -10.15 -14.16
CA HIS A 176 -11.59 -9.00 -13.26
C HIS A 176 -10.40 -9.02 -12.29
N TRP A 177 -10.06 -10.20 -11.77
CA TRP A 177 -8.88 -10.37 -10.92
C TRP A 177 -7.59 -10.08 -11.67
N GLN A 178 -7.50 -10.47 -12.95
CA GLN A 178 -6.37 -10.14 -13.82
C GLN A 178 -6.24 -8.63 -14.05
N VAL A 179 -7.34 -7.87 -14.17
CA VAL A 179 -7.28 -6.39 -14.23
C VAL A 179 -6.75 -5.82 -12.92
N VAL A 180 -7.35 -6.21 -11.79
CA VAL A 180 -7.00 -5.65 -10.47
C VAL A 180 -5.52 -5.90 -10.15
N PHE A 181 -5.07 -7.15 -10.26
CA PHE A 181 -3.68 -7.47 -9.98
C PHE A 181 -2.73 -6.99 -11.09
N GLY A 182 -3.20 -6.88 -12.34
CA GLY A 182 -2.41 -6.31 -13.44
C GLY A 182 -2.10 -4.83 -13.20
N LEU A 183 -3.10 -4.04 -12.80
CA LEU A 183 -2.92 -2.63 -12.41
C LEU A 183 -2.03 -2.51 -11.17
N ALA A 184 -2.21 -3.38 -10.16
CA ALA A 184 -1.37 -3.38 -8.97
C ALA A 184 0.10 -3.66 -9.33
N THR A 185 0.38 -4.68 -10.15
CA THR A 185 1.74 -4.98 -10.63
C THR A 185 2.32 -3.84 -11.46
N LEU A 186 1.51 -3.13 -12.25
CA LEU A 186 1.95 -1.95 -13.00
C LEU A 186 2.40 -0.81 -12.07
N LEU A 187 1.63 -0.54 -11.01
CA LEU A 187 1.99 0.46 -9.99
C LEU A 187 3.27 0.05 -9.24
N ILE A 188 3.40 -1.22 -8.84
CA ILE A 188 4.62 -1.71 -8.19
C ILE A 188 5.81 -1.66 -9.16
N SER A 189 5.59 -1.90 -10.45
CA SER A 189 6.61 -1.77 -11.48
C SER A 189 7.15 -0.34 -11.56
N TYR A 190 6.31 0.68 -11.42
CA TYR A 190 6.80 2.07 -11.38
C TYR A 190 7.82 2.29 -10.25
N ALA A 191 7.54 1.75 -9.05
CA ALA A 191 8.49 1.79 -7.93
C ALA A 191 9.78 0.99 -8.24
N TYR A 192 9.65 -0.20 -8.84
CA TYR A 192 10.79 -1.02 -9.23
C TYR A 192 11.80 -0.29 -10.14
N HIS A 193 11.30 0.49 -11.10
CA HIS A 193 12.14 1.26 -12.01
C HIS A 193 12.71 2.52 -11.34
N SER A 194 11.88 3.20 -10.54
CA SER A 194 12.29 4.44 -9.85
C SER A 194 13.41 4.21 -8.84
N TYR A 195 13.47 3.03 -8.23
CA TYR A 195 14.46 2.68 -7.20
C TYR A 195 15.56 1.74 -7.69
N CYS A 196 15.79 1.65 -9.01
CA CYS A 196 16.90 0.91 -9.61
C CYS A 196 17.01 -0.55 -9.13
N CYS A 197 15.88 -1.27 -9.07
CA CYS A 197 15.86 -2.69 -8.68
C CYS A 197 16.65 -3.59 -9.67
N ILE A 198 16.99 -4.83 -9.29
CA ILE A 198 17.69 -5.78 -10.19
C ILE A 198 16.87 -5.92 -11.46
N PHE A 199 17.49 -5.80 -12.63
CA PHE A 199 16.90 -5.92 -13.96
C PHE A 199 15.91 -4.79 -14.31
N PHE A 200 16.06 -3.61 -13.71
CA PHE A 200 15.23 -2.44 -14.07
C PHE A 200 15.31 -2.09 -15.57
N PHE A 201 16.42 -2.38 -16.24
CA PHE A 201 16.58 -2.16 -17.68
C PHE A 201 15.76 -3.12 -18.56
N ALA A 202 15.34 -4.26 -18.01
CA ALA A 202 14.62 -5.30 -18.75
C ALA A 202 13.10 -5.09 -18.76
N TYR A 203 12.59 -4.12 -17.97
CA TYR A 203 11.15 -3.82 -17.85
C TYR A 203 10.27 -5.03 -17.55
N PHE A 204 10.85 -6.07 -16.93
CA PHE A 204 10.19 -7.37 -16.76
C PHE A 204 8.86 -7.27 -16.01
N PRO A 205 8.75 -6.58 -14.84
CA PRO A 205 7.47 -6.44 -14.15
C PRO A 205 6.42 -5.67 -14.98
N THR A 206 6.84 -4.69 -15.80
CA THR A 206 5.95 -3.94 -16.69
C THR A 206 5.41 -4.83 -17.80
N ILE A 207 6.24 -5.69 -18.40
CA ILE A 207 5.82 -6.64 -19.43
C ILE A 207 4.77 -7.60 -18.86
N VAL A 208 5.02 -8.16 -17.67
CA VAL A 208 4.05 -9.05 -17.00
C VAL A 208 2.75 -8.32 -16.70
N ALA A 209 2.80 -7.10 -16.17
CA ALA A 209 1.62 -6.30 -15.88
C ALA A 209 0.79 -6.02 -17.15
N CYS A 210 1.43 -5.56 -18.22
CA CYS A 210 0.78 -5.33 -19.52
C CYS A 210 0.19 -6.61 -20.09
N PHE A 211 0.87 -7.75 -19.95
CA PHE A 211 0.35 -9.04 -20.39
C PHE A 211 -0.91 -9.45 -19.62
N CYS A 212 -0.94 -9.23 -18.30
CA CYS A 212 -2.12 -9.50 -17.47
C CYS A 212 -3.32 -8.63 -17.88
N LEU A 213 -3.08 -7.34 -18.13
CA LEU A 213 -4.12 -6.42 -18.61
C LEU A 213 -4.62 -6.79 -20.00
N ALA A 214 -3.71 -7.17 -20.90
CA ALA A 214 -4.06 -7.66 -22.22
C ALA A 214 -4.91 -8.94 -22.11
N GLN A 215 -4.52 -9.89 -21.25
CA GLN A 215 -5.27 -11.13 -21.04
C GLN A 215 -6.69 -10.85 -20.52
N ALA A 216 -6.86 -9.87 -19.64
CA ALA A 216 -8.17 -9.48 -19.16
C ALA A 216 -9.10 -8.91 -20.26
N ALA A 217 -8.53 -8.37 -21.35
CA ALA A 217 -9.28 -7.87 -22.51
C ALA A 217 -9.60 -8.97 -23.56
N VAL A 218 -8.87 -10.09 -23.57
CA VAL A 218 -9.07 -11.22 -24.51
C VAL A 218 -10.51 -11.79 -24.48
N PRO A 219 -11.19 -11.94 -23.32
CA PRO A 219 -12.58 -12.42 -23.25
C PRO A 219 -13.60 -11.52 -23.97
N TRP A 220 -13.28 -10.25 -24.22
CA TRP A 220 -14.15 -9.38 -25.03
C TRP A 220 -14.13 -9.72 -26.51
N HIS A 221 -13.07 -10.38 -26.99
CA HIS A 221 -12.89 -10.67 -28.40
C HIS A 221 -13.06 -12.16 -28.74
N PHE A 222 -12.70 -13.06 -27.81
CA PHE A 222 -12.73 -14.50 -28.04
C PHE A 222 -13.74 -15.21 -27.12
N ARG A 223 -14.48 -16.18 -27.68
CA ARG A 223 -15.33 -17.08 -26.88
C ARG A 223 -14.50 -17.72 -25.77
N GLU A 224 -15.16 -17.89 -24.62
CA GLU A 224 -14.58 -18.28 -23.33
C GLU A 224 -13.72 -19.57 -23.34
N LYS A 225 -13.81 -20.38 -24.40
CA LYS A 225 -13.19 -21.71 -24.57
C LYS A 225 -12.34 -21.86 -25.84
N SER A 226 -11.65 -20.81 -26.28
CA SER A 226 -10.75 -20.92 -27.44
C SER A 226 -9.37 -21.51 -27.02
N VAL A 227 -8.80 -22.37 -27.87
CA VAL A 227 -7.41 -22.88 -27.73
C VAL A 227 -6.42 -21.72 -27.62
N GLN A 228 -6.69 -20.61 -28.30
CA GLN A 228 -5.89 -19.38 -28.23
C GLN A 228 -5.85 -18.78 -26.82
N ARG A 229 -6.97 -18.77 -26.08
CA ARG A 229 -6.99 -18.30 -24.68
C ARG A 229 -6.16 -19.21 -23.79
N GLN A 230 -6.23 -20.52 -24.00
CA GLN A 230 -5.44 -21.49 -23.22
C GLN A 230 -3.93 -21.31 -23.43
N ILE A 231 -3.50 -21.10 -24.68
CA ILE A 231 -2.09 -20.79 -25.00
C ILE A 231 -1.67 -19.49 -24.31
N PHE A 232 -2.51 -18.45 -24.37
CA PHE A 232 -2.23 -17.17 -23.72
C PHE A 232 -2.06 -17.32 -22.19
N SER A 233 -2.92 -18.12 -21.55
CA SER A 233 -2.80 -18.44 -20.12
C SER A 233 -1.51 -19.23 -19.79
N ILE A 234 -1.09 -20.18 -20.63
CA ILE A 234 0.17 -20.91 -20.42
C ILE A 234 1.37 -19.96 -20.49
N VAL A 235 1.37 -19.04 -21.47
CA VAL A 235 2.41 -18.00 -21.58
C VAL A 235 2.38 -17.09 -20.35
N GLY A 236 1.20 -16.68 -19.89
CA GLY A 236 1.02 -15.90 -18.67
C GLY A 236 1.55 -16.60 -17.42
N ALA A 237 1.31 -17.89 -17.28
CA ALA A 237 1.84 -18.70 -16.16
C ALA A 237 3.36 -18.78 -16.20
N ALA A 238 3.97 -18.95 -17.38
CA ALA A 238 5.41 -18.96 -17.56
C ALA A 238 6.03 -17.59 -17.20
N LEU A 239 5.43 -16.49 -17.67
CA LEU A 239 5.85 -15.13 -17.34
C LEU A 239 5.74 -14.84 -15.83
N SER A 240 4.67 -15.29 -15.19
CA SER A 240 4.46 -15.13 -13.75
C SER A 240 5.48 -15.93 -12.94
N THR A 241 5.80 -17.15 -13.37
CA THR A 241 6.84 -17.98 -12.76
C THR A 241 8.20 -17.30 -12.86
N ALA A 242 8.52 -16.74 -14.03
CA ALA A 242 9.74 -15.97 -14.22
C ALA A 242 9.76 -14.69 -13.35
N LEU A 243 8.62 -14.02 -13.12
CA LEU A 243 8.53 -12.88 -12.18
C LEU A 243 8.87 -13.30 -10.76
N VAL A 244 8.29 -14.41 -10.30
CA VAL A 244 8.56 -14.97 -8.98
C VAL A 244 10.04 -15.37 -8.86
N ALA A 245 10.61 -16.02 -9.87
CA ALA A 245 12.03 -16.39 -9.87
C ALA A 245 12.97 -15.18 -9.80
N VAL A 246 12.71 -14.14 -10.60
CA VAL A 246 13.54 -12.91 -10.61
C VAL A 246 13.43 -12.15 -9.29
N THR A 247 12.21 -12.05 -8.74
CA THR A 247 11.98 -11.28 -7.50
C THR A 247 12.51 -12.01 -6.26
N THR A 248 12.37 -13.35 -6.20
CA THR A 248 12.99 -14.17 -5.15
C THR A 248 14.51 -14.15 -5.21
N LEU A 249 15.10 -14.16 -6.41
CA LEU A 249 16.53 -13.92 -6.60
C LEU A 249 16.92 -12.52 -6.07
N GLY A 250 16.08 -11.50 -6.32
CA GLY A 250 16.20 -10.16 -5.74
C GLY A 250 16.32 -10.17 -4.23
N ILE A 251 15.38 -10.85 -3.56
CA ILE A 251 15.36 -10.99 -2.10
C ILE A 251 16.59 -11.75 -1.60
N PHE A 252 16.95 -12.85 -2.26
CA PHE A 252 18.14 -13.64 -1.91
C PHE A 252 19.43 -12.84 -2.03
N CYS A 253 19.59 -12.08 -3.12
CA CYS A 253 20.71 -11.18 -3.33
C CYS A 253 20.82 -10.08 -2.25
N TRP A 254 19.68 -9.61 -1.74
CA TRP A 254 19.63 -8.64 -0.64
C TRP A 254 20.06 -9.28 0.69
N LEU A 255 19.49 -10.45 1.03
CA LEU A 255 19.78 -11.17 2.28
C LEU A 255 21.23 -11.66 2.38
N SER A 256 21.83 -12.02 1.24
CA SER A 256 23.22 -12.49 1.16
C SER A 256 24.26 -11.36 1.20
N GLY A 257 23.85 -10.10 1.32
CA GLY A 257 24.71 -8.91 1.27
C GLY A 257 25.23 -8.40 2.63
N SER A 258 25.28 -9.22 3.69
CA SER A 258 25.63 -8.73 5.04
C SER A 258 27.11 -8.39 5.26
N ASP A 259 28.04 -8.79 4.38
CA ASP A 259 29.47 -8.83 4.76
C ASP A 259 30.38 -7.77 4.14
N SER A 260 29.88 -6.86 3.29
CA SER A 260 30.66 -5.69 2.89
C SER A 260 29.76 -4.58 2.35
N VAL A 261 29.26 -3.73 3.23
CA VAL A 261 28.62 -2.46 2.86
C VAL A 261 29.73 -1.54 2.35
N ASP A 262 29.95 -1.52 1.04
CA ASP A 262 30.68 -0.40 0.43
C ASP A 262 29.81 0.86 0.64
N PRO A 263 30.32 1.90 1.34
CA PRO A 263 29.53 3.08 1.71
C PRO A 263 29.01 3.86 0.49
N ASP A 264 29.56 3.61 -0.70
CA ASP A 264 29.20 4.30 -1.93
C ASP A 264 28.16 3.58 -2.79
N SER A 265 27.93 2.28 -2.59
CA SER A 265 26.93 1.51 -3.34
C SER A 265 26.01 0.72 -2.39
N PRO A 266 24.74 1.12 -2.24
CA PRO A 266 23.79 0.26 -1.57
C PRO A 266 23.57 -1.00 -2.40
N GLY A 267 24.20 -2.10 -1.98
CA GLY A 267 23.63 -3.43 -2.16
C GLY A 267 24.29 -4.36 -3.18
N MET A 268 24.21 -5.62 -2.76
CA MET A 268 24.09 -6.86 -3.52
C MET A 268 25.34 -7.39 -4.21
N ASN A 269 25.52 -8.72 -4.07
CA ASN A 269 26.64 -9.50 -4.56
C ASN A 269 26.93 -9.27 -6.06
N ARG A 270 28.17 -9.59 -6.50
CA ARG A 270 28.67 -9.39 -7.88
C ARG A 270 27.76 -9.96 -8.98
N PHE A 271 26.97 -11.00 -8.70
CA PHE A 271 25.99 -11.59 -9.63
C PHE A 271 24.72 -10.73 -9.80
N CYS A 272 24.43 -9.86 -8.84
CA CYS A 272 23.22 -9.06 -8.74
C CYS A 272 23.40 -7.64 -9.32
N ASN A 273 24.64 -7.23 -9.60
CA ASN A 273 25.00 -5.90 -10.10
C ASN A 273 25.46 -5.93 -11.59
N VAL A 274 24.86 -6.80 -12.41
CA VAL A 274 25.22 -6.94 -13.83
C VAL A 274 24.09 -6.40 -14.70
N PRO A 275 24.34 -5.40 -15.58
CA PRO A 275 25.61 -4.74 -15.90
C PRO A 275 25.95 -3.53 -14.99
N PRO A 276 27.19 -3.42 -14.48
CA PRO A 276 27.53 -2.49 -13.38
C PRO A 276 27.46 -1.00 -13.77
N ARG A 277 27.75 -0.66 -15.03
CA ARG A 277 27.69 0.73 -15.51
C ARG A 277 26.28 1.30 -15.45
N ILE A 278 25.27 0.48 -15.78
CA ILE A 278 23.88 0.92 -15.86
C ILE A 278 23.33 1.17 -14.44
N TYR A 279 23.62 0.28 -13.49
CA TYR A 279 23.24 0.48 -12.08
C TYR A 279 23.95 1.68 -11.47
N TYR A 280 25.26 1.86 -11.73
CA TYR A 280 25.99 3.02 -11.22
C TYR A 280 25.37 4.34 -11.69
N VAL A 281 25.02 4.44 -12.98
CA VAL A 281 24.33 5.62 -13.53
C VAL A 281 22.95 5.81 -12.88
N CYS A 282 22.19 4.73 -12.69
CA CYS A 282 20.87 4.79 -12.06
C CYS A 282 20.94 5.27 -10.61
N HIS A 283 21.79 4.65 -9.78
CA HIS A 283 21.98 5.06 -8.38
C HIS A 283 22.54 6.48 -8.27
N LYS A 284 23.41 6.90 -9.19
CA LYS A 284 23.88 8.28 -9.25
C LYS A 284 22.72 9.24 -9.55
N SER A 285 21.88 8.93 -10.55
CA SER A 285 20.70 9.73 -10.87
C SER A 285 19.73 9.80 -9.70
N LEU A 286 19.51 8.69 -9.00
CA LEU A 286 18.69 8.62 -7.79
C LEU A 286 19.22 9.58 -6.71
N LYS A 287 20.52 9.54 -6.40
CA LYS A 287 21.16 10.43 -5.41
C LYS A 287 20.99 11.92 -5.73
N PHE A 288 20.90 12.29 -7.01
CA PHE A 288 20.68 13.67 -7.46
C PHE A 288 19.21 14.05 -7.70
N SER A 289 18.28 13.11 -7.52
CA SER A 289 16.85 13.39 -7.66
C SER A 289 16.28 13.97 -6.36
N LYS A 290 15.23 14.80 -6.45
CA LYS A 290 14.53 15.27 -5.25
C LYS A 290 13.74 14.09 -4.64
N PRO A 291 13.79 13.87 -3.31
CA PRO A 291 14.31 14.76 -2.26
C PRO A 291 15.78 14.52 -1.85
N TYR A 292 16.49 13.58 -2.46
CA TYR A 292 17.78 13.06 -2.00
C TYR A 292 18.96 14.04 -2.10
N VAL A 293 18.80 15.14 -2.84
CA VAL A 293 19.84 16.17 -3.05
C VAL A 293 20.48 16.66 -1.74
N TRP A 294 19.72 16.69 -0.65
CA TRP A 294 20.17 17.22 0.66
C TRP A 294 20.38 16.13 1.72
N TRP A 295 20.32 14.86 1.34
CA TRP A 295 20.37 13.75 2.29
C TRP A 295 21.76 13.14 2.37
N LYS A 296 22.07 12.55 3.53
CA LYS A 296 23.33 11.82 3.69
C LYS A 296 23.30 10.54 2.83
N PRO A 297 24.44 10.11 2.24
CA PRO A 297 24.51 8.88 1.45
C PRO A 297 23.96 7.64 2.17
N GLU A 298 24.22 7.53 3.46
CA GLU A 298 23.74 6.44 4.33
C GLU A 298 22.20 6.41 4.42
N GLN A 299 21.54 7.57 4.52
CA GLN A 299 20.09 7.68 4.57
C GLN A 299 19.47 7.22 3.24
N ILE A 300 20.07 7.65 2.13
CA ILE A 300 19.64 7.27 0.78
C ILE A 300 19.78 5.76 0.59
N ALA A 301 20.90 5.19 1.03
CA ALA A 301 21.16 3.76 0.97
C ALA A 301 20.12 2.94 1.76
N GLN A 302 19.82 3.35 3.00
CA GLN A 302 18.87 2.65 3.85
C GLN A 302 17.44 2.72 3.32
N GLU A 303 16.98 3.89 2.87
CA GLU A 303 15.65 4.01 2.25
C GLU A 303 15.56 3.19 0.96
N THR A 304 16.55 3.32 0.07
CA THR A 304 16.56 2.60 -1.20
C THR A 304 16.49 1.10 -0.96
N GLY A 305 17.26 0.57 0.00
CA GLY A 305 17.22 -0.85 0.35
C GLY A 305 15.85 -1.31 0.87
N ILE A 306 15.20 -0.53 1.74
CA ILE A 306 13.86 -0.84 2.26
C ILE A 306 12.81 -0.82 1.15
N VAL A 307 12.83 0.19 0.29
CA VAL A 307 11.87 0.29 -0.82
C VAL A 307 12.08 -0.85 -1.81
N GLN A 308 13.32 -1.21 -2.12
CA GLN A 308 13.64 -2.35 -2.99
C GLN A 308 13.11 -3.67 -2.43
N ILE A 309 13.35 -3.99 -1.15
CA ILE A 309 12.86 -5.25 -0.57
C ILE A 309 11.33 -5.31 -0.53
N VAL A 310 10.66 -4.22 -0.15
CA VAL A 310 9.19 -4.12 -0.17
C VAL A 310 8.67 -4.33 -1.60
N THR A 311 9.30 -3.70 -2.58
CA THR A 311 8.93 -3.86 -3.99
C THR A 311 9.08 -5.31 -4.45
N TYR A 312 10.19 -5.99 -4.11
CA TYR A 312 10.36 -7.40 -4.45
C TYR A 312 9.31 -8.28 -3.76
N THR A 313 9.05 -8.09 -2.47
CA THR A 313 8.04 -8.88 -1.75
C THR A 313 6.65 -8.73 -2.37
N LEU A 314 6.26 -7.50 -2.73
CA LEU A 314 4.98 -7.24 -3.38
C LEU A 314 4.92 -7.83 -4.80
N LEU A 315 6.00 -7.75 -5.58
CA LEU A 315 6.07 -8.39 -6.90
C LEU A 315 6.05 -9.91 -6.81
N THR A 316 6.70 -10.51 -5.80
CA THR A 316 6.63 -11.96 -5.57
C THR A 316 5.20 -12.38 -5.22
N LEU A 317 4.53 -11.66 -4.32
CA LEU A 317 3.16 -11.96 -3.92
C LEU A 317 2.19 -11.83 -5.10
N THR A 318 2.27 -10.73 -5.85
CA THR A 318 1.45 -10.55 -7.06
C THR A 318 1.79 -11.56 -8.16
N GLY A 319 3.06 -11.93 -8.32
CA GLY A 319 3.49 -12.98 -9.25
C GLY A 319 2.90 -14.36 -8.91
N CYS A 320 2.86 -14.73 -7.62
CA CYS A 320 2.23 -15.97 -7.17
C CYS A 320 0.71 -15.96 -7.44
N ILE A 321 0.05 -14.83 -7.23
CA ILE A 321 -1.38 -14.67 -7.52
C ILE A 321 -1.65 -14.78 -9.02
N HIS A 322 -0.87 -14.08 -9.85
CA HIS A 322 -0.98 -14.17 -11.31
C HIS A 322 -0.77 -15.59 -11.81
N PHE A 323 0.23 -16.30 -11.28
CA PHE A 323 0.44 -17.71 -11.59
C PHE A 323 -0.80 -18.55 -11.27
N GLY A 324 -1.40 -18.38 -10.08
CA GLY A 324 -2.62 -19.08 -9.69
C GLY A 324 -3.80 -18.79 -10.64
N LEU A 325 -4.00 -17.52 -11.01
CA LEU A 325 -5.05 -17.10 -11.95
C LEU A 325 -4.85 -17.70 -13.34
N PHE A 326 -3.63 -17.69 -13.86
CA PHE A 326 -3.33 -18.26 -15.18
C PHE A 326 -3.42 -19.78 -15.19
N MET A 327 -2.98 -20.46 -14.13
CA MET A 327 -3.12 -21.90 -13.99
C MET A 327 -4.60 -22.31 -13.92
N HIS A 328 -5.41 -21.55 -13.18
CA HIS A 328 -6.86 -21.75 -13.14
C HIS A 328 -7.48 -21.54 -14.53
N ASP A 329 -7.10 -20.49 -15.28
CA ASP A 329 -7.62 -20.27 -16.62
C ASP A 329 -7.11 -21.27 -17.67
N ALA A 330 -5.93 -21.87 -17.47
CA ALA A 330 -5.33 -22.84 -18.39
C ALA A 330 -5.85 -24.28 -18.19
N PHE A 331 -6.12 -24.66 -16.93
CA PHE A 331 -6.39 -26.06 -16.54
C PHE A 331 -7.64 -26.23 -15.67
N GLY A 332 -8.28 -25.14 -15.22
CA GLY A 332 -9.50 -25.20 -14.42
C GLY A 332 -10.65 -25.81 -15.22
N SER A 333 -11.31 -26.79 -14.64
CA SER A 333 -12.58 -27.32 -15.15
C SER A 333 -13.69 -26.26 -14.98
N PRO A 334 -14.70 -26.23 -15.89
CA PRO A 334 -15.77 -25.22 -15.88
C PRO A 334 -16.61 -25.18 -14.60
#